data_AF-A0A1W9P5K3-F1
#
_entry.id   AF-A0A1W9P5K3-F1
#
_cell.length_a   1.000
_cell.length_b   1.000
_cell.length_c   1.000
_cell.angle_alpha   90.00
_cell.angle_beta   90.00
_cell.angle_gamma   90.00
#
_symmetry.space_group_name_H-M   'P 1'
#
loop_
_entity.id
_entity.type
_entity.pdbx_description
1 polymer ?
#
loop_
_entity_poly.entity_id
_entity_poly.type
_entity_poly.pdbx_seq_one_letter_code
_entity_poly.pdbx_strand_id
1 'polypeptide(L)'
;MQVLVLLSIIFSTTRRRFNTSGGYRNHVVSDAKSELPIWEATKPANVHEANLFIPMFNGIKQRFNFDIAGVIGDSAFDSESILNYIFKELKTKPYIARNPRRKTNPE
;
A
#
# COMPACT_ATOMS: atom_id res chain seq x y z
N MET A 1 9.64 17.89 1.34
CA MET A 1 10.07 16.58 1.85
C MET A 1 9.02 15.99 2.79
N GLN A 2 8.01 15.34 2.23
CA GLN A 2 7.00 14.55 2.94
C GLN A 2 7.29 13.06 2.72
N VAL A 3 7.17 12.25 3.75
CA VAL A 3 7.30 10.79 3.64
C VAL A 3 5.90 10.22 3.76
N LEU A 4 5.50 9.29 2.91
CA LEU A 4 4.16 8.70 2.96
C LEU A 4 4.19 7.33 3.62
N VAL A 5 3.31 7.10 4.58
CA VAL A 5 3.11 5.81 5.25
C VAL A 5 1.86 5.17 4.72
N LEU A 6 1.97 3.91 4.28
CA LEU A 6 0.84 3.10 3.89
C LEU A 6 0.56 2.07 4.97
N LEU A 7 -0.63 2.16 5.56
CA LEU A 7 -1.12 1.24 6.59
C LEU A 7 -2.34 0.49 6.06
N SER A 8 -2.32 -0.84 6.19
CA SER A 8 -3.49 -1.69 5.94
C SER A 8 -4.08 -2.15 7.27
N ILE A 9 -5.34 -1.81 7.55
CA ILE A 9 -6.08 -2.28 8.73
C ILE A 9 -7.14 -3.28 8.27
N ILE A 10 -7.19 -4.46 8.90
CA ILE A 10 -8.16 -5.51 8.58
C ILE A 10 -9.38 -5.38 9.49
N PHE A 11 -10.56 -5.18 8.90
CA PHE A 11 -11.84 -5.27 9.58
C PHE A 11 -12.48 -6.63 9.29
N SER A 12 -12.37 -7.55 10.26
CA SER A 12 -13.01 -8.86 10.21
C SER A 12 -14.48 -8.75 10.61
N THR A 13 -15.41 -9.07 9.71
CA THR A 13 -16.82 -9.27 10.07
C THR A 13 -17.07 -10.76 10.27
N THR A 14 -17.24 -11.19 11.52
CA THR A 14 -17.49 -12.59 11.84
C THR A 14 -18.97 -12.94 11.65
N ARG A 15 -19.48 -13.08 10.41
CA ARG A 15 -20.78 -13.75 10.17
C ARG A 15 -20.85 -14.58 8.87
N ARG A 16 -20.79 -15.90 9.09
CA ARG A 16 -21.38 -17.07 8.38
C ARG A 16 -21.15 -17.29 6.86
N ARG A 17 -20.50 -18.43 6.60
CA ARG A 17 -20.75 -19.48 5.58
C ARG A 17 -21.19 -19.02 4.18
N PHE A 18 -20.23 -18.54 3.39
CA PHE A 18 -20.10 -18.81 1.95
C PHE A 18 -18.61 -18.68 1.62
N ASN A 19 -18.09 -19.41 0.63
CA ASN A 19 -16.65 -19.52 0.32
C ASN A 19 -16.04 -18.24 -0.28
N THR A 20 -16.17 -17.11 0.40
CA THR A 20 -15.37 -15.90 0.20
C THR A 20 -14.66 -15.63 1.52
N SER A 21 -13.35 -15.39 1.48
CA SER A 21 -12.55 -14.92 2.61
C SER A 21 -13.05 -13.54 3.04
N GLY A 22 -14.15 -13.53 3.81
CA GLY A 22 -15.08 -12.41 4.01
C GLY A 22 -14.65 -11.44 5.11
N GLY A 23 -13.69 -10.58 4.79
CA GLY A 23 -13.39 -9.37 5.54
C GLY A 23 -13.31 -8.16 4.62
N TYR A 24 -13.36 -6.97 5.19
CA TYR A 24 -12.96 -5.74 4.49
C TYR A 24 -11.58 -5.33 5.00
N ARG A 25 -10.76 -4.80 4.11
CA ARG A 25 -9.48 -4.18 4.46
C ARG A 25 -9.56 -2.72 4.11
N ASN A 26 -9.10 -1.90 5.04
CA ASN A 26 -8.95 -0.50 4.83
C ASN A 26 -7.50 -0.18 4.53
N HIS A 27 -7.25 0.53 3.44
CA HIS A 27 -5.92 0.98 3.04
C HIS A 27 -5.86 2.49 3.20
N VAL A 28 -4.93 2.95 4.04
CA VAL A 28 -4.77 4.38 4.35
C VAL A 28 -3.37 4.81 3.99
N VAL A 29 -3.25 5.88 3.22
CA VAL A 29 -2.01 6.61 2.99
C VAL A 29 -2.02 7.84 3.89
N SER A 30 -1.01 7.97 4.75
CA SER A 30 -0.84 9.09 5.65
C SER A 30 0.49 9.79 5.42
N ASP A 31 0.56 11.09 5.72
CA ASP A 31 1.85 11.78 5.84
C ASP A 31 2.56 11.32 7.12
N ALA A 32 3.82 10.89 7.00
CA ALA A 32 4.60 10.40 8.11
C ALA A 32 4.97 11.49 9.13
N LYS A 33 4.97 12.77 8.71
CA LYS A 33 5.36 13.87 9.59
C LYS A 33 4.18 14.38 10.43
N SER A 34 3.03 14.60 9.79
CA SER A 34 1.83 15.10 10.46
C SER A 34 0.90 13.99 10.95
N GLU A 35 1.14 12.74 10.54
CA GLU A 35 0.29 11.57 10.78
C GLU A 35 -1.14 11.70 10.20
N LEU A 36 -1.37 12.71 9.36
CA LEU A 36 -2.68 12.98 8.77
C LEU A 36 -2.98 12.04 7.60
N PRO A 37 -4.20 11.46 7.53
CA PRO A 37 -4.61 10.64 6.41
C PRO A 37 -4.81 11.53 5.17
N ILE A 38 -4.19 11.14 4.06
CA ILE A 38 -4.29 11.80 2.76
C ILE A 38 -5.30 11.09 1.87
N TRP A 39 -5.29 9.75 1.92
CA TRP A 39 -6.14 8.91 1.09
C TRP A 39 -6.56 7.67 1.85
N GLU A 40 -7.80 7.25 1.65
CA GLU A 40 -8.37 6.06 2.25
C GLU A 40 -9.17 5.28 1.20
N ALA A 41 -9.04 3.95 1.22
CA ALA A 41 -9.83 3.07 0.39
C ALA A 41 -10.16 1.77 1.13
N THR A 42 -11.45 1.51 1.33
CA THR A 42 -11.96 0.24 1.85
C THR A 42 -12.29 -0.72 0.72
N LYS A 43 -11.73 -1.92 0.75
CA LYS A 43 -11.95 -2.96 -0.26
C LYS A 43 -12.18 -4.33 0.37
N PRO A 44 -12.85 -5.25 -0.33
CA PRO A 44 -12.96 -6.64 0.12
C PRO A 44 -11.57 -7.27 0.27
N ALA A 45 -11.40 -8.14 1.26
CA ALA A 45 -10.13 -8.79 1.59
C ALA A 45 -9.58 -9.72 0.49
N ASN A 46 -10.36 -10.01 -0.55
CA ASN A 46 -9.93 -10.80 -1.71
C ASN A 46 -9.21 -9.95 -2.78
N VAL A 47 -9.21 -8.63 -2.67
CA VAL A 47 -8.52 -7.76 -3.63
C VAL A 47 -7.03 -7.71 -3.29
N HIS A 48 -6.18 -8.02 -4.26
CA HIS A 48 -4.73 -7.97 -4.08
C HIS A 48 -4.23 -6.52 -3.95
N GLU A 49 -3.29 -6.31 -3.04
CA GLU A 49 -2.76 -5.01 -2.62
C GLU A 49 -2.08 -4.26 -3.76
N ALA A 50 -1.39 -4.97 -4.65
CA ALA A 50 -0.76 -4.39 -5.84
C ALA A 50 -1.77 -3.71 -6.78
N ASN A 51 -3.00 -4.23 -6.84
CA ASN A 51 -4.07 -3.65 -7.67
C ASN A 51 -4.66 -2.38 -7.04
N LEU A 52 -4.33 -2.06 -5.79
CA LEU A 52 -4.83 -0.89 -5.06
C LEU A 52 -3.75 0.18 -4.90
N PHE A 53 -2.51 -0.22 -4.68
CA PHE A 53 -1.38 0.68 -4.47
C PHE A 53 -1.23 1.69 -5.62
N ILE A 54 -1.09 1.20 -6.85
CA ILE A 54 -0.80 2.05 -8.02
C ILE A 54 -1.94 3.05 -8.29
N PRO A 55 -3.23 2.62 -8.34
CA PRO A 55 -4.34 3.57 -8.49
C PRO A 55 -4.42 4.63 -7.38
N MET A 56 -4.16 4.26 -6.12
CA MET A 56 -4.16 5.24 -5.02
C MET A 56 -3.08 6.31 -5.20
N PHE A 57 -1.83 5.90 -5.44
CA PHE A 57 -0.74 6.85 -5.59
C PHE A 57 -0.87 7.70 -6.86
N ASN A 58 -1.46 7.15 -7.94
CA ASN A 58 -1.83 7.95 -9.10
C ASN A 58 -2.88 9.02 -8.75
N GLY A 59 -3.91 8.66 -7.98
CA GLY A 59 -4.92 9.60 -7.50
C GLY A 59 -4.33 10.69 -6.61
N ILE A 60 -3.44 10.32 -5.68
CA ILE A 60 -2.74 11.27 -4.82
C ILE A 60 -1.89 12.23 -5.65
N LYS A 61 -1.12 11.73 -6.63
CA LYS A 61 -0.27 12.57 -7.49
C LYS A 61 -1.06 13.52 -8.40
N GLN A 62 -2.25 13.11 -8.82
CA GLN A 62 -3.14 13.94 -9.61
C GLN A 62 -3.85 15.01 -8.77
N ARG A 63 -4.25 14.66 -7.53
CA ARG A 63 -5.01 15.54 -6.64
C ARG A 63 -4.11 16.50 -5.87
N PHE A 64 -2.91 16.06 -5.52
CA PHE A 64 -1.97 16.75 -4.66
C PHE A 64 -0.58 16.78 -5.28
N ASN A 65 0.09 17.93 -5.20
CA ASN A 65 1.46 18.08 -5.68
C ASN A 65 2.46 17.88 -4.54
N PHE A 66 2.50 16.67 -3.98
CA PHE A 66 3.39 16.34 -2.87
C PHE A 66 4.81 16.01 -3.35
N ASP A 67 5.78 16.57 -2.65
CA ASP A 67 7.20 16.19 -2.78
C ASP A 67 7.47 14.97 -1.88
N ILE A 68 7.21 13.79 -2.45
CA ILE A 68 7.33 12.50 -1.78
C ILE A 68 8.81 12.12 -1.69
N ALA A 69 9.34 12.04 -0.48
CA ALA A 69 10.73 11.67 -0.23
C ALA A 69 10.94 10.15 -0.16
N GLY A 70 9.89 9.43 0.21
CA GLY A 70 9.89 7.98 0.31
C GLY A 70 8.52 7.43 0.68
N VAL A 71 8.36 6.14 0.44
CA VAL A 71 7.13 5.40 0.75
C VAL A 71 7.43 4.29 1.74
N ILE A 72 6.77 4.32 2.89
CA ILE A 72 6.88 3.33 3.95
C ILE A 72 5.68 2.38 3.84
N GLY A 73 5.92 1.07 3.93
CA GLY A 73 4.86 0.07 3.87
C GLY A 73 5.23 -1.26 4.52
N ASP A 74 4.21 -2.06 4.81
CA ASP A 74 4.35 -3.43 5.29
C ASP A 74 4.87 -4.39 4.19
N SER A 75 5.16 -5.64 4.58
CA SER A 75 5.67 -6.65 3.65
C SER A 75 4.65 -7.17 2.65
N ALA A 76 3.35 -6.84 2.80
CA ALA A 76 2.37 -7.15 1.77
C ALA A 76 2.56 -6.29 0.51
N PHE A 77 3.25 -5.15 0.63
CA PHE A 77 3.60 -4.28 -0.50
C PHE A 77 4.95 -4.61 -1.16
N ASP A 78 5.66 -5.65 -0.71
CA ASP A 78 6.89 -6.14 -1.35
C ASP A 78 6.57 -6.96 -2.62
N SER A 79 6.07 -6.27 -3.64
CA SER A 79 5.89 -6.80 -4.99
C SER A 79 6.76 -6.04 -5.99
N GLU A 80 7.21 -6.74 -7.04
CA GLU A 80 8.01 -6.12 -8.10
C GLU A 80 7.27 -4.97 -8.78
N SER A 81 5.96 -5.10 -9.00
CA SER A 81 5.13 -4.05 -9.61
C SER A 81 5.08 -2.79 -8.75
N ILE A 82 4.93 -2.92 -7.43
CA ILE A 82 4.92 -1.78 -6.50
C ILE A 82 6.29 -1.13 -6.44
N LEU A 83 7.36 -1.92 -6.28
CA LEU A 83 8.72 -1.39 -6.22
C LEU A 83 9.10 -0.67 -7.52
N ASN A 84 8.80 -1.25 -8.68
CA ASN A 84 9.04 -0.62 -9.98
C ASN A 84 8.29 0.71 -10.11
N TYR A 85 7.03 0.77 -9.66
CA TYR A 85 6.27 2.01 -9.66
C TYR A 85 6.90 3.07 -8.75
N ILE A 86 7.33 2.71 -7.54
CA ILE A 86 7.99 3.64 -6.61
C ILE A 86 9.30 4.18 -7.21
N PHE A 87 10.12 3.31 -7.81
CA PHE A 87 11.39 3.71 -8.40
C PHE A 87 11.25 4.52 -9.70
N LYS A 88 10.38 4.08 -10.63
CA LYS A 88 10.29 4.67 -11.97
C LYS A 88 9.31 5.84 -12.04
N GLU A 89 8.15 5.71 -11.41
CA GLU A 89 7.05 6.67 -11.51
C GLU A 89 7.09 7.72 -10.40
N LEU A 90 7.25 7.28 -9.15
CA LEU A 90 7.37 8.22 -8.03
C LEU A 90 8.79 8.79 -7.92
N LYS A 91 9.81 8.06 -8.40
CA LYS A 91 11.24 8.41 -8.28
C LYS A 91 11.68 8.61 -6.84
N THR A 92 11.18 7.78 -5.94
CA THR A 92 11.45 7.87 -4.49
C THR A 92 12.02 6.57 -3.95
N LYS A 93 12.40 6.56 -2.67
CA LYS A 93 12.93 5.38 -2.00
C LYS A 93 11.79 4.55 -1.37
N PRO A 94 11.70 3.24 -1.67
CA PRO A 94 10.82 2.34 -0.93
C PRO A 94 11.45 1.95 0.40
N TYR A 95 10.69 2.11 1.48
CA TYR A 95 10.98 1.62 2.83
C TYR A 95 9.94 0.55 3.18
N ILE A 96 9.98 -0.55 2.43
CA ILE A 96 9.01 -1.63 2.50
C ILE A 96 9.69 -2.84 3.16
N ALA A 97 9.03 -3.44 4.16
CA ALA A 97 9.54 -4.65 4.78
C ALA A 97 9.61 -5.80 3.75
N ARG A 98 10.68 -6.57 3.73
CA ARG A 98 10.82 -7.69 2.79
C ARG A 98 9.84 -8.81 3.13
N ASN A 99 9.17 -9.36 2.13
CA ASN A 99 8.29 -10.50 2.28
C ASN A 99 9.10 -11.80 2.26
N PRO A 100 9.16 -12.58 3.36
CA PRO A 100 9.93 -13.82 3.41
C PRO A 100 9.38 -14.91 2.47
N ARG A 101 8.13 -14.80 2.02
CA ARG A 101 7.54 -15.72 1.04
C ARG A 101 8.07 -15.48 -0.38
N ARG A 102 8.63 -14.30 -0.64
CA ARG A 102 9.31 -14.00 -1.88
C ARG A 102 10.62 -14.79 -1.88
N LYS A 103 10.64 -15.93 -2.59
CA LYS A 103 11.88 -16.66 -2.86
C LYS A 103 12.80 -15.71 -3.62
N THR A 104 13.79 -15.16 -2.95
CA THR A 104 14.96 -14.65 -3.64
C THR A 104 15.68 -15.84 -4.23
N ASN A 105 15.86 -15.83 -5.55
CA ASN A 105 16.97 -16.57 -6.10
C ASN A 105 18.23 -15.97 -5.45
N PRO A 106 19.11 -16.76 -4.82
CA PRO A 106 20.37 -16.23 -4.33
C PRO A 106 21.11 -15.65 -5.54
N GLU A 107 21.57 -14.39 -5.42
CA GLU A 107 22.61 -13.85 -6.31
C GLU A 107 23.94 -14.55 -6.03
#